data_AF-A0A968XLR5-F1
#
_entry.id   AF-A0A968XLR5-F1
#
_cell.length_a   1.000
_cell.length_b   1.000
_cell.length_c   1.000
_cell.angle_alpha   90.00
_cell.angle_beta   90.00
_cell.angle_gamma   90.00
#
_symmetry.space_group_name_H-M   'P 1'
#
loop_
_entity.id
_entity.type
_entity.pdbx_description
1 polymer ?
#
loop_
_entity_poly.entity_id
_entity_poly.type
_entity_poly.pdbx_seq_one_letter_code
_entity_poly.pdbx_strand_id
1 'polypeptide(L)'
;MRRRTYGEEIAAEPSQFLNEMPLDLLEDMSRGSSWLSFARSSNVQTNKRDAKILRGEESQFEKPKNLYTGKTYNSTDAIAEFFNKKKVEGQESRVESEKSSALDNLKSAASQNKNPQSQIPNPKSFVAGSHVRHPKYGKGLVLRREGSGDNVKLTVSFPGFGQKKLIEKFANLEKA
;
A
#
# COMPACT_ATOMS: atom_id res chain seq x y z
N MET A 1 31.23 2.71 -9.77
CA MET A 1 32.67 3.01 -9.58
C MET A 1 33.23 1.95 -8.64
N ARG A 2 34.34 1.27 -8.97
CA ARG A 2 35.03 0.36 -8.04
C ARG A 2 36.32 1.02 -7.59
N ARG A 3 36.62 0.98 -6.30
CA ARG A 3 37.86 1.52 -5.72
C ARG A 3 38.76 0.35 -5.34
N ARG A 4 40.04 0.42 -5.71
CA ARG A 4 41.05 -0.50 -5.19
C ARG A 4 41.55 -0.02 -3.85
N THR A 5 41.44 -0.85 -2.82
CA THR A 5 42.00 -0.62 -1.49
C THR A 5 42.67 -1.89 -1.02
N TYR A 6 43.95 -1.78 -0.65
CA TYR A 6 44.77 -2.92 -0.20
C TYR A 6 44.79 -4.11 -1.18
N GLY A 7 44.72 -3.85 -2.49
CA GLY A 7 44.75 -4.88 -3.53
C GLY A 7 43.39 -5.51 -3.86
N GLU A 8 42.35 -5.26 -3.06
CA GLU A 8 40.98 -5.70 -3.36
C GLU A 8 40.18 -4.62 -4.08
N GLU A 9 39.37 -5.03 -5.06
CA GLU A 9 38.41 -4.16 -5.74
C GLU A 9 37.09 -4.13 -4.99
N ILE A 10 36.85 -3.04 -4.25
CA ILE A 10 35.61 -2.84 -3.48
C ILE A 10 34.67 -1.94 -4.29
N ALA A 11 33.37 -2.23 -4.27
CA ALA A 11 32.38 -1.31 -4.80
C ALA A 11 32.42 0.00 -4.01
N ALA A 12 32.53 1.14 -4.71
CA ALA A 12 32.47 2.42 -4.02
C ALA A 12 31.03 2.63 -3.55
N GLU A 13 30.84 2.73 -2.22
CA GLU A 13 29.55 3.14 -1.68
C GLU A 13 29.24 4.57 -2.13
N PRO A 14 27.97 4.86 -2.52
CA PRO A 14 27.58 6.21 -2.88
C PRO A 14 27.74 7.14 -1.67
N SER A 15 28.16 8.38 -1.92
CA SER A 15 28.35 9.39 -0.88
C SER A 15 27.07 9.56 -0.04
N GLN A 16 27.21 9.49 1.30
CA GLN A 16 26.12 9.68 2.25
C GLN A 16 25.84 11.17 2.54
N PHE A 17 26.75 12.06 2.12
CA PHE A 17 26.72 13.48 2.46
C PHE A 17 25.36 14.15 2.23
N LEU A 18 24.73 13.92 1.08
CA LEU A 18 23.45 14.56 0.76
C LEU A 18 22.28 14.04 1.60
N ASN A 19 22.35 12.80 2.10
CA ASN A 19 21.29 12.21 2.93
C ASN A 19 21.34 12.73 4.38
N GLU A 20 22.52 13.14 4.82
CA GLU A 20 22.81 13.64 6.17
C GLU A 20 22.68 15.16 6.27
N MET A 21 22.93 15.87 5.17
CA MET A 21 22.74 17.32 5.12
C MET A 21 21.29 17.70 5.48
N PRO A 22 21.10 18.64 6.43
CA PRO A 22 19.77 19.14 6.76
C PRO A 22 19.08 19.69 5.51
N LEU A 23 17.87 19.21 5.22
CA LEU A 23 17.13 19.60 4.03
C LEU A 23 16.79 21.09 4.01
N ASP A 24 16.77 21.74 5.16
CA ASP A 24 16.50 23.18 5.33
C ASP A 24 17.68 24.04 4.88
N LEU A 25 18.89 23.46 4.80
CA LEU A 25 20.11 24.11 4.33
C LEU A 25 20.38 23.85 2.84
N LEU A 26 19.53 23.08 2.17
CA LEU A 26 19.66 22.76 0.75
C LEU A 26 18.68 23.59 -0.07
N GLU A 27 19.22 24.37 -1.00
CA GLU A 27 18.42 25.13 -1.95
C GLU A 27 18.30 24.35 -3.28
N ASP A 28 17.09 24.30 -3.83
CA ASP A 28 16.81 23.62 -5.08
C ASP A 28 16.87 24.60 -6.25
N MET A 29 17.98 24.56 -6.98
CA MET A 29 18.22 25.37 -8.18
C MET A 29 17.57 24.78 -9.44
N SER A 30 16.97 23.58 -9.37
CA SER A 30 16.45 22.90 -10.55
C SER A 30 15.09 23.47 -10.97
N ARG A 31 14.85 23.54 -12.28
CA ARG A 31 13.59 24.08 -12.83
C ARG A 31 12.46 23.04 -12.94
N GLY A 32 12.65 21.84 -12.39
CA GLY A 32 11.78 20.69 -12.64
C GLY A 32 11.74 19.71 -11.47
N SER A 33 11.40 18.45 -11.74
CA SER A 33 11.36 17.42 -10.70
C SER A 33 12.76 17.14 -10.18
N SER A 34 12.95 17.31 -8.88
CA SER A 34 14.24 17.24 -8.21
C SER A 34 14.26 16.17 -7.13
N TRP A 35 15.47 15.74 -6.78
CA TRP A 35 15.67 14.86 -5.63
C TRP A 35 15.24 15.52 -4.31
N LEU A 36 15.42 16.84 -4.15
CA LEU A 36 15.01 17.58 -2.96
C LEU A 36 13.49 17.61 -2.79
N SER A 37 12.73 17.72 -3.89
CA SER A 37 11.26 17.65 -3.87
C SER A 37 10.78 16.27 -3.38
N PHE A 38 11.40 15.19 -3.86
CA PHE A 38 11.13 13.84 -3.36
C PHE A 38 11.54 13.69 -1.89
N ALA A 39 12.73 14.15 -1.52
CA ALA A 39 13.23 14.08 -0.14
C ALA A 39 12.35 14.84 0.85
N ARG A 40 11.73 15.97 0.43
CA ARG A 40 10.81 16.77 1.24
C ARG A 40 9.36 16.26 1.27
N SER A 41 9.02 15.25 0.47
CA SER A 41 7.68 14.68 0.44
C SER A 41 7.24 14.18 1.83
N SER A 42 5.99 14.43 2.20
CA SER A 42 5.42 14.02 3.50
C SER A 42 5.64 12.54 3.79
N ASN A 43 5.42 11.68 2.80
CA ASN A 43 5.52 10.22 2.96
C ASN A 43 6.97 9.77 3.15
N VAL A 44 7.91 10.41 2.45
CA VAL A 44 9.35 10.10 2.60
C VAL A 44 9.81 10.55 3.98
N GLN A 45 9.35 11.71 4.43
CA GLN A 45 9.64 12.26 5.73
C GLN A 45 9.04 11.43 6.88
N THR A 46 7.81 10.92 6.75
CA THR A 46 7.24 9.98 7.74
C THR A 46 8.03 8.69 7.78
N ASN A 47 8.32 8.09 6.62
CA ASN A 47 9.05 6.83 6.55
C ASN A 47 10.48 6.95 7.10
N LYS A 48 11.17 8.06 6.82
CA LYS A 48 12.52 8.32 7.35
C LYS A 48 12.50 8.45 8.87
N ARG A 49 11.48 9.12 9.42
CA ARG A 49 11.28 9.22 10.89
C ARG A 49 10.95 7.87 11.50
N ASP A 50 10.02 7.12 10.93
CA ASP A 50 9.66 5.78 11.41
C ASP A 50 10.88 4.85 11.43
N ALA A 51 11.71 4.90 10.37
CA ALA A 51 12.95 4.15 10.30
C ALA A 51 13.97 4.59 11.37
N LYS A 52 14.00 5.88 11.73
CA LYS A 52 14.88 6.42 12.75
C LYS A 52 14.44 6.05 14.17
N ILE A 53 13.13 6.06 14.42
CA ILE A 53 12.50 5.55 15.65
C ILE A 53 12.82 4.06 15.82
N LEU A 54 12.69 3.26 14.74
CA LEU A 54 12.97 1.82 14.78
C LEU A 54 14.45 1.52 15.10
N ARG A 55 15.37 2.37 14.65
CA ARG A 55 16.81 2.27 14.96
C ARG A 55 17.15 2.76 16.37
N GLY A 56 16.20 3.36 17.09
CA GLY A 56 16.43 3.94 18.42
C GLY A 56 17.20 5.27 18.38
N GLU A 57 17.34 5.89 17.22
CA GLU A 57 18.04 7.16 17.04
C GLU A 57 17.15 8.37 17.40
N GLU A 58 15.83 8.20 17.39
CA GLU A 58 14.86 9.22 17.80
C GLU A 58 13.85 8.65 18.80
N SER A 59 13.54 9.42 19.85
CA SER A 59 12.42 9.14 20.74
C SER A 59 11.10 9.40 20.01
N GLN A 60 10.07 8.62 20.33
CA GLN A 60 8.76 8.74 19.71
C GLN A 60 8.26 10.19 19.79
N PHE A 61 8.06 10.82 18.64
CA PHE A 61 7.48 12.15 18.58
C PHE A 61 6.04 12.08 19.08
N GLU A 62 5.72 12.79 20.16
CA GLU A 62 4.33 12.97 20.56
C GLU A 62 3.61 13.72 19.45
N LYS A 63 2.62 13.06 18.84
CA LYS A 63 1.76 13.68 17.83
C LYS A 63 1.23 14.99 18.41
N PRO A 64 1.20 16.10 17.64
CA PRO A 64 0.74 17.38 18.15
C PRO A 64 -0.67 17.18 18.69
N LYS A 65 -0.83 17.42 19.99
CA LYS A 65 -2.14 17.36 20.64
C LYS A 65 -2.98 18.45 20.00
N ASN A 66 -4.09 18.07 19.38
CA ASN A 66 -5.02 19.05 18.87
C ASN A 66 -5.52 19.88 20.07
N LEU A 67 -5.30 21.20 20.04
CA LEU A 67 -5.82 22.13 21.07
C LEU A 67 -7.36 22.19 21.08
N TYR A 68 -8.01 21.58 20.08
CA TYR A 68 -9.44 21.47 20.00
C TYR A 68 -9.97 20.46 21.03
N THR A 69 -10.63 20.97 22.06
CA THR A 69 -11.16 20.20 23.20
C THR A 69 -12.50 19.50 22.91
N GLY A 70 -13.08 19.74 21.72
CA GLY A 70 -14.32 19.10 21.28
C GLY A 70 -14.11 17.67 20.76
N LYS A 71 -15.21 16.91 20.65
CA LYS A 71 -15.20 15.56 20.10
C LYS A 71 -14.80 15.58 18.63
N THR A 72 -13.64 15.01 18.29
CA THR A 72 -13.21 14.83 16.90
C THR A 72 -13.56 13.42 16.45
N TYR A 73 -14.39 13.32 15.41
CA TYR A 73 -14.85 12.01 14.90
C TYR A 73 -13.85 11.32 13.96
N ASN A 74 -12.73 11.97 13.65
CA ASN A 74 -11.72 11.49 12.71
C ASN A 74 -10.39 11.15 13.39
N SER A 75 -10.46 10.50 14.56
CA SER A 75 -9.27 10.06 15.31
C SER A 75 -9.34 8.56 15.63
N THR A 76 -8.19 7.90 15.68
CA THR A 76 -8.10 6.48 16.06
C THR A 76 -8.55 6.25 17.51
N ASP A 77 -8.36 7.23 18.38
CA ASP A 77 -8.74 7.14 19.79
C ASP A 77 -10.26 7.21 19.95
N ALA A 78 -10.95 8.08 19.20
CA ALA A 78 -12.42 8.12 19.20
C ALA A 78 -13.05 6.83 18.67
N ILE A 79 -12.42 6.20 17.67
CA ILE A 79 -12.82 4.88 17.16
C ILE A 79 -12.66 3.82 18.26
N ALA A 80 -11.54 3.82 18.98
CA ALA A 80 -11.29 2.88 20.07
C ALA A 80 -12.28 3.05 21.24
N GLU A 81 -12.56 4.29 21.67
CA GLU A 81 -13.56 4.59 22.70
C GLU A 81 -14.97 4.15 22.29
N PHE A 82 -15.34 4.34 21.03
CA PHE A 82 -16.64 3.88 20.51
C PHE A 82 -16.81 2.37 20.65
N PHE A 83 -15.78 1.59 20.29
CA PHE A 83 -15.82 0.13 20.45
C PHE A 83 -15.81 -0.32 21.91
N ASN A 84 -15.08 0.39 22.78
CA ASN A 84 -15.07 0.12 24.22
C ASN A 84 -16.42 0.43 24.87
N LYS A 85 -17.04 1.56 24.52
CA LYS A 85 -18.38 1.92 25.00
C LYS A 85 -19.43 0.90 24.58
N LYS A 86 -19.36 0.40 23.34
CA LYS A 86 -20.26 -0.64 22.84
C LYS A 86 -20.05 -2.00 23.53
N LYS A 87 -18.83 -2.30 24.01
CA LYS A 87 -18.53 -3.49 24.82
C LYS A 87 -19.16 -3.45 26.22
N VAL A 88 -19.49 -2.27 26.74
CA VAL A 88 -20.04 -2.09 28.10
C VAL A 88 -21.58 -2.18 28.14
N GLU A 89 -22.27 -1.92 27.03
CA GLU A 89 -23.74 -1.92 26.97
C GLU A 89 -24.39 -3.24 26.48
N GLY A 90 -23.62 -4.32 26.30
CA GLY A 90 -24.13 -5.57 25.72
C GLY A 90 -23.53 -6.85 26.30
N GLN A 91 -24.25 -7.42 27.26
CA GLN A 91 -24.29 -8.84 27.68
C GLN A 91 -23.03 -9.47 28.28
N GLU A 92 -23.10 -9.69 29.60
CA GLU A 92 -22.58 -10.89 30.24
C GLU A 92 -23.37 -12.12 29.75
N SER A 93 -22.77 -12.93 28.88
CA SER A 93 -22.97 -14.38 28.95
C SER A 93 -21.65 -15.06 28.57
N ARG A 94 -21.14 -15.80 29.55
CA ARG A 94 -19.86 -16.50 29.55
C ARG A 94 -19.99 -17.79 28.75
N VAL A 95 -19.11 -18.00 27.77
CA VAL A 95 -18.57 -19.32 27.43
C VAL A 95 -17.06 -19.18 27.28
N GLU A 96 -16.33 -19.92 28.11
CA GLU A 96 -14.88 -20.05 28.06
C GLU A 96 -14.45 -20.99 26.93
N SER A 97 -13.22 -20.76 26.43
CA SER A 97 -12.43 -21.58 25.49
C SER A 97 -12.97 -21.59 24.05
N GLU A 98 -12.20 -21.30 23.00
CA GLU A 98 -10.78 -21.51 22.77
C GLU A 98 -10.17 -20.38 21.92
N LYS A 99 -8.84 -20.33 21.92
CA LYS A 99 -8.03 -19.45 21.08
C LYS A 99 -8.40 -19.63 19.60
N SER A 100 -9.20 -18.72 19.03
CA SER A 100 -9.16 -18.44 17.59
C SER A 100 -8.87 -16.96 17.38
N SER A 101 -7.74 -16.76 16.74
CA SER A 101 -7.04 -15.51 16.53
C SER A 101 -7.94 -14.37 16.02
N ALA A 102 -7.56 -13.13 16.35
CA ALA A 102 -8.05 -11.88 15.75
C ALA A 102 -8.06 -11.86 14.20
N LEU A 103 -7.48 -12.88 13.56
CA LEU A 103 -7.53 -13.16 12.12
C LEU A 103 -8.93 -13.59 11.63
N ASP A 104 -9.80 -14.19 12.46
CA ASP A 104 -11.13 -14.65 12.03
C ASP A 104 -12.19 -13.53 12.00
N ASN A 105 -12.10 -12.56 12.92
CA ASN A 105 -13.01 -11.40 12.94
C ASN A 105 -12.65 -10.30 11.94
N LEU A 106 -11.39 -10.24 11.48
CA LEU A 106 -11.01 -9.42 10.32
C LEU A 106 -11.58 -9.99 9.01
N LYS A 107 -11.87 -11.30 8.97
CA LYS A 107 -12.49 -11.98 7.83
C LYS A 107 -13.99 -11.69 7.72
N SER A 108 -14.68 -11.43 8.83
CA SER A 108 -16.10 -11.09 8.88
C SER A 108 -16.37 -9.58 8.71
N ALA A 109 -15.48 -8.70 9.19
CA ALA A 109 -15.57 -7.24 8.95
C ALA A 109 -15.20 -6.82 7.52
N ALA A 110 -14.42 -7.62 6.78
CA ALA A 110 -14.20 -7.45 5.35
C ALA A 110 -15.44 -7.78 4.49
N SER A 111 -16.53 -8.28 5.09
CA SER A 111 -17.73 -8.74 4.38
C SER A 111 -18.93 -7.78 4.40
N GLN A 112 -18.81 -6.59 5.01
CA GLN A 112 -19.93 -5.62 5.14
C GLN A 112 -19.74 -4.36 4.28
N ASN A 113 -19.13 -4.50 3.09
CA ASN A 113 -19.25 -3.48 2.04
C ASN A 113 -19.45 -4.12 0.67
N LYS A 114 -20.72 -4.30 0.30
CA LYS A 114 -21.19 -4.48 -1.08
C LYS A 114 -22.29 -3.42 -1.28
N ASN A 115 -22.02 -2.33 -1.99
CA ASN A 115 -22.04 -2.34 -3.45
C ASN A 115 -20.87 -1.50 -4.00
N PRO A 116 -20.01 -2.13 -4.82
CA PRO A 116 -20.33 -2.21 -6.24
C PRO A 116 -20.38 -3.68 -6.67
N GLN A 117 -21.55 -4.15 -7.07
CA GLN A 117 -21.84 -5.46 -7.70
C GLN A 117 -20.68 -6.46 -7.72
N SER A 118 -20.41 -7.08 -6.58
CA SER A 118 -19.61 -8.31 -6.52
C SER A 118 -20.56 -9.48 -6.67
N GLN A 119 -20.91 -9.72 -7.94
CA GLN A 119 -21.29 -11.05 -8.40
C GLN A 119 -20.20 -12.02 -7.95
N ILE A 120 -20.61 -13.14 -7.39
CA ILE A 120 -19.76 -14.30 -7.09
C ILE A 120 -18.74 -14.43 -8.23
N PRO A 121 -17.42 -14.31 -7.98
CA PRO A 121 -16.47 -14.46 -9.06
C PRO A 121 -16.65 -15.88 -9.56
N ASN A 122 -17.28 -16.00 -10.72
CA ASN A 122 -17.25 -17.21 -11.50
C ASN A 122 -15.76 -17.62 -11.51
N PRO A 123 -15.38 -18.87 -11.19
CA PRO A 123 -13.98 -19.28 -11.05
C PRO A 123 -13.13 -19.01 -12.32
N LYS A 124 -13.78 -18.65 -13.43
CA LYS A 124 -13.20 -18.19 -14.69
C LYS A 124 -12.96 -16.68 -14.84
N SER A 125 -13.44 -15.83 -13.93
CA SER A 125 -13.32 -14.37 -14.06
C SER A 125 -11.94 -13.87 -13.62
N PHE A 126 -11.32 -13.02 -14.44
CA PHE A 126 -10.02 -12.43 -14.11
C PHE A 126 -10.18 -11.28 -13.11
N VAL A 127 -9.33 -11.24 -12.09
CA VAL A 127 -9.32 -10.17 -11.08
C VAL A 127 -8.13 -9.23 -11.35
N ALA A 128 -8.26 -7.95 -11.03
CA ALA A 128 -7.13 -7.02 -11.05
C ALA A 128 -6.00 -7.57 -10.16
N GLY A 129 -4.76 -7.53 -10.65
CA GLY A 129 -3.59 -8.17 -10.06
C GLY A 129 -3.33 -9.60 -10.51
N SER A 130 -4.24 -10.24 -11.25
CA SER A 130 -4.03 -11.60 -11.77
C SER A 130 -3.05 -11.60 -12.96
N HIS A 131 -2.27 -12.67 -13.08
CA HIS A 131 -1.47 -12.94 -14.27
C HIS A 131 -2.30 -13.66 -15.33
N VAL A 132 -2.14 -13.23 -16.58
CA VAL A 132 -2.84 -13.78 -17.74
C VAL A 132 -1.86 -14.07 -18.85
N ARG A 133 -2.17 -15.03 -19.72
CA ARG A 133 -1.42 -15.32 -20.94
C ARG A 133 -2.33 -15.05 -22.14
N HIS A 134 -1.81 -14.27 -23.08
CA HIS A 134 -2.45 -14.01 -24.36
C HIS A 134 -1.63 -14.64 -25.49
N PRO A 135 -2.25 -15.28 -26.50
CA PRO A 135 -1.52 -15.95 -27.58
C PRO A 135 -0.58 -15.03 -28.35
N LYS A 136 -0.98 -13.76 -28.56
CA LYS A 136 -0.17 -12.76 -29.29
C LYS A 136 0.86 -12.00 -28.44
N TYR A 137 0.57 -11.78 -27.15
CA TYR A 137 1.34 -10.86 -26.31
C TYR A 137 2.09 -11.57 -25.16
N GLY A 138 1.90 -12.87 -25.02
CA GLY A 138 2.54 -13.66 -23.96
C GLY A 138 1.90 -13.40 -22.60
N LYS A 139 2.72 -13.50 -21.55
CA LYS A 139 2.29 -13.31 -20.15
C LYS A 139 2.14 -11.82 -19.84
N GLY A 140 1.11 -11.44 -19.10
CA GLY A 140 0.83 -10.07 -18.70
C GLY A 140 0.09 -9.98 -17.37
N LEU A 141 0.04 -8.77 -16.80
CA LEU A 141 -0.59 -8.48 -15.51
C LEU A 141 -1.85 -7.64 -15.72
N VAL A 142 -2.98 -8.08 -15.16
CA VAL A 142 -4.24 -7.32 -15.21
C VAL A 142 -4.16 -6.14 -14.26
N LEU A 143 -4.15 -4.91 -14.77
CA LEU A 143 -4.11 -3.70 -13.96
C LEU A 143 -5.52 -3.31 -13.48
N ARG A 144 -6.51 -3.42 -14.36
CA ARG A 144 -7.85 -2.91 -14.11
C ARG A 144 -8.91 -3.71 -14.85
N ARG A 145 -10.06 -3.88 -14.21
CA ARG A 145 -11.27 -4.51 -14.75
C ARG A 145 -12.42 -3.51 -14.67
N GLU A 146 -13.04 -3.23 -15.80
CA GLU A 146 -14.15 -2.29 -15.91
C GLU A 146 -15.35 -2.95 -16.59
N GLY A 147 -16.55 -2.62 -16.12
CA GLY A 147 -17.79 -3.20 -16.62
C GLY A 147 -18.18 -4.51 -15.94
N SER A 148 -19.32 -5.04 -16.36
CA SER A 148 -19.95 -6.23 -15.78
C SER A 148 -20.47 -7.14 -16.90
N GLY A 149 -20.55 -8.45 -16.62
CA GLY A 149 -21.07 -9.44 -17.58
C GLY A 149 -20.14 -9.69 -18.78
N ASP A 150 -20.71 -9.73 -19.97
CA ASP A 150 -20.01 -10.11 -21.22
C ASP A 150 -19.14 -8.99 -21.81
N ASN A 151 -19.39 -7.74 -21.42
CA ASN A 151 -18.72 -6.55 -21.97
C ASN A 151 -17.60 -6.02 -21.06
N VAL A 152 -17.00 -6.91 -20.27
CA VAL A 152 -15.92 -6.55 -19.35
C VAL A 152 -14.67 -6.17 -20.13
N LYS A 153 -14.15 -4.97 -19.86
CA LYS A 153 -12.90 -4.45 -20.41
C LYS A 153 -11.78 -4.65 -19.40
N LEU A 154 -10.73 -5.33 -19.82
CA LEU A 154 -9.51 -5.58 -19.06
C LEU A 154 -8.40 -4.68 -19.60
N THR A 155 -7.73 -3.96 -18.70
CA THR A 155 -6.47 -3.29 -19.01
C THR A 155 -5.33 -4.18 -18.51
N VAL A 156 -4.56 -4.73 -19.44
CA VAL A 156 -3.48 -5.69 -19.15
C VAL A 156 -2.14 -5.09 -19.57
N SER A 157 -1.14 -5.18 -18.69
CA SER A 157 0.24 -4.81 -18.98
C SER A 157 1.01 -6.02 -19.47
N PHE A 158 1.49 -5.98 -20.72
CA PHE A 158 2.34 -7.02 -21.30
C PHE A 158 3.79 -6.51 -21.39
N PRO A 159 4.77 -7.22 -20.81
CA PRO A 159 6.18 -6.90 -21.00
C PRO A 159 6.53 -6.84 -22.50
N GLY A 160 7.18 -5.76 -22.94
CA GLY A 160 7.56 -5.54 -24.33
C GLY A 160 6.46 -4.96 -25.26
N PHE A 161 5.18 -5.12 -24.93
CA PHE A 161 4.06 -4.59 -25.73
C PHE A 161 3.28 -3.45 -25.06
N GLY A 162 3.56 -3.18 -23.78
CA GLY A 162 2.92 -2.13 -22.99
C GLY A 162 1.51 -2.50 -22.54
N GLN A 163 0.69 -1.49 -22.26
CA GLN A 163 -0.68 -1.67 -21.80
C GLN A 163 -1.64 -1.87 -22.98
N LYS A 164 -2.49 -2.90 -22.91
CA LYS A 164 -3.55 -3.19 -23.88
C LYS A 164 -4.91 -3.24 -23.20
N LYS A 165 -5.90 -2.63 -23.84
CA LYS A 165 -7.32 -2.74 -23.46
C LYS A 165 -7.96 -3.84 -24.30
N LEU A 166 -8.51 -4.85 -23.63
CA LEU A 166 -9.03 -6.06 -24.22
C LEU A 166 -10.41 -6.36 -23.62
N ILE A 167 -11.32 -6.95 -24.39
CA ILE A 167 -12.61 -7.40 -23.84
C ILE A 167 -12.45 -8.86 -23.42
N GLU A 168 -12.80 -9.20 -22.18
CA GLU A 168 -12.57 -10.53 -21.58
C GLU A 168 -13.07 -11.68 -22.46
N LYS A 169 -14.26 -11.53 -23.06
CA LYS A 169 -14.90 -12.51 -23.96
C LYS A 169 -14.16 -12.76 -25.28
N PHE A 170 -13.44 -11.76 -25.80
CA PHE A 170 -12.80 -11.82 -27.12
C PHE A 170 -11.27 -11.96 -27.04
N ALA A 171 -10.70 -11.82 -25.85
CA ALA A 171 -9.26 -11.77 -25.66
C ALA A 171 -8.60 -13.16 -25.55
N ASN A 172 -9.38 -14.25 -25.42
CA ASN A 172 -8.87 -15.62 -25.26
C ASN A 172 -7.72 -15.70 -24.25
N LEU A 173 -7.91 -15.05 -23.10
CA LEU A 173 -6.91 -15.00 -22.05
C LEU A 173 -6.93 -16.32 -21.26
N GLU A 174 -5.75 -16.88 -21.02
CA GLU A 174 -5.55 -18.02 -20.13
C GLU A 174 -5.02 -17.52 -18.78
N LYS A 175 -5.36 -18.21 -17.70
CA LYS A 175 -4.78 -17.93 -16.38
C LYS A 175 -3.35 -18.46 -16.36
N ALA A 176 -2.39 -17.58 -16.05
CA ALA A 176 -0.96 -17.90 -16.08
C ALA A 176 -0.40 -18.32 -14.71
#